data_AF-A0A0Q6S4C3-F1
#
_entry.id   AF-A0A0Q6S4C3-F1
#
_cell.length_a   1.000
_cell.length_b   1.000
_cell.length_c   1.000
_cell.angle_alpha   90.00
_cell.angle_beta   90.00
_cell.angle_gamma   90.00
#
_symmetry.space_group_name_H-M   'P 1'
#
loop_
_entity.id
_entity.type
_entity.pdbx_description
1 polymer ?
#
loop_
_entity_poly.entity_id
_entity_poly.type
_entity_poly.pdbx_seq_one_letter_code
_entity_poly.pdbx_strand_id
1 'polypeptide(L)'
;MKQPEDLSTIELPLDAAQAKKRGRPPKDDKLSDAERARRYRARQKMLPKGAWNYDQVTALARAEIERLVHGAPARPSGEAELVAQWAYGMFLLWDRVTAQRQQAADRAALLALVSG
;
A
#
# COMPACT_ATOMS: atom_id res chain seq x y z
N MET A 1 28.34 17.63 23.09
CA MET A 1 29.11 18.14 24.25
C MET A 1 28.72 17.30 25.46
N LYS A 2 29.69 16.74 26.19
CA LYS A 2 29.47 15.93 27.41
C LYS A 2 28.94 16.85 28.52
N GLN A 3 27.93 16.42 29.28
CA GLN A 3 27.47 17.12 30.49
C GLN A 3 28.41 16.76 31.66
N PRO A 4 28.79 17.73 32.52
CA PRO A 4 29.89 17.56 33.48
C PRO A 4 29.55 16.78 34.76
N GLU A 5 28.30 16.37 34.96
CA GLU A 5 27.86 15.75 36.23
C GLU A 5 28.01 14.22 36.29
N ASP A 6 28.22 13.53 35.16
CA ASP A 6 28.07 12.07 35.11
C ASP A 6 29.40 11.32 35.37
N LEU A 7 29.80 11.28 36.65
CA LEU A 7 31.01 10.63 37.14
C LEU A 7 30.90 9.09 37.24
N SER A 8 29.76 8.50 36.84
CA SER A 8 29.49 7.07 37.01
C SER A 8 29.75 6.21 35.77
N THR A 9 29.98 6.84 34.62
CA THR A 9 30.16 6.11 33.36
C THR A 9 31.59 5.61 33.22
N ILE A 10 31.85 4.38 33.66
CA ILE A 10 33.08 3.67 33.33
C ILE A 10 33.01 3.24 31.86
N GLU A 11 33.89 3.80 31.02
CA GLU A 11 34.00 3.39 29.61
C GLU A 11 34.54 1.95 29.55
N LEU A 12 33.64 1.00 29.29
CA LEU A 12 34.01 -0.38 29.02
C LEU A 12 34.84 -0.43 27.72
N PRO A 13 36.02 -1.07 27.70
CA PRO A 13 36.83 -1.18 26.49
C PRO A 13 36.08 -2.04 25.48
N LEU A 14 35.50 -1.39 24.47
CA LEU A 14 34.91 -2.07 23.33
C LEU A 14 36.05 -2.55 22.44
N ASP A 15 36.36 -3.84 22.54
CA ASP A 15 37.30 -4.50 21.64
C ASP A 15 36.80 -4.34 20.19
N ALA A 16 37.49 -3.51 19.40
CA ALA A 16 37.08 -3.13 18.04
C ALA A 16 36.97 -4.34 17.10
N ALA A 17 37.63 -5.45 17.44
CA ALA A 17 37.53 -6.72 16.72
C ALA A 17 36.18 -7.44 16.92
N GLN A 18 35.52 -7.27 18.07
CA GLN A 18 34.21 -7.89 18.35
C GLN A 18 33.02 -7.08 17.84
N ALA A 19 33.16 -5.76 17.70
CA ALA A 19 32.08 -4.90 17.18
C ALA A 19 31.68 -5.26 15.74
N LYS A 20 32.63 -5.72 14.91
CA LYS A 20 32.36 -6.15 13.52
C LYS A 20 31.57 -7.46 13.41
N LYS A 21 31.47 -8.26 14.48
CA LYS A 21 30.72 -9.53 14.49
C LYS A 21 29.26 -9.37 14.93
N ARG A 22 28.84 -8.19 15.38
CA ARG A 22 27.44 -7.88 15.69
C ARG A 22 26.72 -7.34 14.45
N GLY A 23 26.51 -8.23 13.49
CA GLY A 23 25.58 -8.04 12.38
C GLY A 23 24.65 -9.24 12.30
N ARG A 24 23.36 -9.00 12.05
CA ARG A 24 22.40 -10.07 11.74
C ARG A 24 23.02 -10.96 10.65
N PRO A 25 23.08 -12.30 10.84
CA PRO A 25 23.52 -13.21 9.78
C PRO A 25 22.79 -12.82 8.48
N PRO A 26 23.51 -12.71 7.34
CA PRO A 26 22.85 -12.43 6.08
C PRO A 26 21.75 -13.46 5.89
N LYS A 27 20.50 -13.01 5.74
CA LYS A 27 19.37 -13.90 5.44
C LYS A 27 19.75 -14.65 4.16
N ASP A 28 19.77 -15.98 4.19
CA ASP A 28 20.19 -16.82 3.05
C ASP A 28 19.35 -16.53 1.79
N ASP A 29 18.12 -16.05 1.98
CA ASP A 29 17.17 -15.65 0.92
C ASP A 29 17.27 -14.17 0.48
N LYS A 30 18.36 -13.45 0.77
CA LYS A 30 18.52 -12.09 0.25
C LYS A 30 18.70 -12.13 -1.27
N LEU A 31 17.66 -11.73 -1.99
CA LEU A 31 17.76 -11.38 -3.41
C LEU A 31 18.98 -10.49 -3.62
N SER A 32 19.85 -10.91 -4.54
CA SER A 32 21.00 -10.12 -4.97
C SER A 32 20.55 -8.73 -5.40
N ASP A 33 21.40 -7.72 -5.27
CA ASP A 33 21.03 -6.36 -5.64
C ASP A 33 20.67 -6.26 -7.14
N ALA A 34 21.28 -7.10 -7.98
CA ALA A 34 20.93 -7.26 -9.39
C ALA A 34 19.50 -7.80 -9.58
N GLU A 35 19.13 -8.86 -8.83
CA GLU A 35 17.79 -9.44 -8.88
C GLU A 35 16.73 -8.46 -8.36
N ARG A 36 17.08 -7.70 -7.31
CA ARG A 36 16.22 -6.66 -6.74
C ARG A 36 15.99 -5.52 -7.74
N ALA A 37 17.05 -5.05 -8.41
CA ALA A 37 16.95 -4.03 -9.46
C ALA A 37 16.15 -4.53 -10.66
N ARG A 38 16.32 -5.79 -11.08
CA ARG A 38 15.52 -6.41 -12.15
C ARG A 38 14.03 -6.43 -11.79
N ARG A 39 13.68 -6.90 -10.59
CA ARG A 39 12.29 -6.92 -10.11
C ARG A 39 11.70 -5.51 -9.99
N TYR A 40 12.48 -4.54 -9.51
CA TYR A 40 12.04 -3.15 -9.42
C TYR A 40 11.76 -2.55 -10.81
N ARG A 41 12.67 -2.73 -11.77
CA ARG A 41 12.47 -2.28 -13.16
C ARG A 41 11.28 -2.96 -13.83
N ALA A 42 11.05 -4.24 -13.55
CA ALA A 42 9.88 -4.97 -14.06
C ALA A 42 8.58 -4.35 -13.54
N ARG A 43 8.49 -4.03 -12.25
CA ARG A 43 7.33 -3.32 -11.68
C ARG A 43 7.17 -1.93 -12.29
N GLN A 44 8.26 -1.16 -12.40
CA GLN A 44 8.25 0.18 -12.99
C GLN A 44 7.83 0.20 -14.47
N LYS A 45 8.07 -0.88 -15.23
CA LYS A 45 7.56 -1.04 -16.60
C LYS A 45 6.05 -1.28 -16.65
N MET A 46 5.49 -1.88 -15.61
CA MET A 46 4.05 -2.16 -15.50
C MET A 46 3.26 -1.00 -14.87
N LEU A 47 3.94 -0.01 -14.27
CA LEU A 47 3.28 1.20 -13.82
C LEU A 47 2.84 2.02 -15.04
N PRO A 48 1.56 2.47 -15.10
CA PRO A 48 1.11 3.36 -16.15
C PRO A 48 1.95 4.65 -16.11
N LYS A 49 2.62 4.95 -17.23
CA LYS A 49 3.39 6.18 -17.40
C LYS A 49 2.46 7.25 -17.96
N GLY A 50 1.89 8.08 -17.10
CA GLY A 50 1.01 9.18 -17.49
C GLY A 50 0.32 9.84 -16.30
N ALA A 51 -0.24 11.05 -16.52
CA ALA A 51 -1.19 11.62 -15.61
C ALA A 51 -2.46 10.75 -15.60
N TRP A 52 -2.95 10.42 -14.42
CA TRP A 52 -4.19 9.65 -14.29
C TRP A 52 -5.34 10.49 -14.85
N ASN A 53 -6.06 9.95 -15.84
CA ASN A 53 -7.23 10.63 -16.38
C ASN A 53 -8.51 10.15 -15.66
N TYR A 54 -9.55 10.99 -15.71
CA TYR A 54 -10.81 10.72 -15.03
C TYR A 54 -11.43 9.39 -15.44
N ASP A 55 -11.44 9.10 -16.74
CA ASP A 55 -12.06 7.88 -17.29
C ASP A 55 -11.36 6.61 -16.79
N GLN A 56 -10.03 6.62 -16.72
CA GLN A 56 -9.22 5.52 -16.20
C GLN A 56 -9.46 5.28 -14.72
N VAL A 57 -9.45 6.36 -13.90
CA VAL A 57 -9.71 6.25 -12.46
C VAL A 57 -11.11 5.69 -12.22
N THR A 58 -12.08 6.16 -13.01
CA THR A 58 -13.49 5.73 -12.92
C THR A 58 -13.67 4.28 -13.36
N ALA A 59 -13.06 3.87 -14.47
CA ALA A 59 -13.10 2.49 -14.95
C ALA A 59 -12.45 1.52 -13.96
N LEU A 60 -11.30 1.90 -13.38
CA LEU A 60 -10.62 1.10 -12.36
C LEU A 60 -11.44 0.99 -11.06
N ALA A 61 -12.01 2.11 -10.60
CA ALA A 61 -12.87 2.12 -9.41
C ALA A 61 -14.10 1.22 -9.62
N ARG A 62 -14.76 1.33 -10.78
CA ARG A 62 -15.91 0.49 -11.14
C ARG A 62 -15.54 -0.99 -11.14
N ALA A 63 -14.50 -1.37 -11.88
CA ALA A 63 -14.09 -2.77 -11.99
C ALA A 63 -13.75 -3.39 -10.62
N GLU A 64 -13.09 -2.61 -9.75
CA GLU A 64 -12.73 -3.09 -8.42
C GLU A 64 -13.96 -3.19 -7.49
N ILE A 65 -14.87 -2.21 -7.53
CA ILE A 65 -16.13 -2.27 -6.79
C ILE A 65 -16.96 -3.49 -7.24
N GLU A 66 -17.10 -3.71 -8.54
CA GLU A 66 -17.82 -4.86 -9.10
C GLU A 66 -17.18 -6.16 -8.62
N ARG A 67 -15.85 -6.28 -8.66
CA ARG A 67 -15.11 -7.46 -8.17
C ARG A 67 -15.39 -7.75 -6.70
N LEU A 68 -15.45 -6.71 -5.86
CA LEU A 68 -15.73 -6.85 -4.43
C LEU A 68 -17.17 -7.27 -4.17
N VAL A 69 -18.13 -6.58 -4.79
CA VAL A 69 -19.57 -6.84 -4.61
C VAL A 69 -19.94 -8.24 -5.11
N HIS A 70 -19.48 -8.66 -6.28
CA HIS A 70 -19.74 -10.01 -6.81
C HIS A 70 -19.09 -11.12 -5.97
N GLY A 71 -17.97 -10.81 -5.30
CA GLY A 71 -17.26 -11.76 -4.45
C GLY A 71 -17.77 -11.85 -3.01
N ALA A 72 -18.63 -10.94 -2.57
CA ALA A 72 -19.12 -10.88 -1.19
C ALA A 72 -20.05 -12.04 -0.80
N PRO A 73 -21.03 -12.48 -1.64
CA PRO A 73 -21.97 -13.54 -1.27
C PRO A 73 -21.32 -14.91 -1.02
N ALA A 74 -20.13 -15.15 -1.58
CA ALA A 74 -19.40 -16.40 -1.41
C ALA A 74 -18.65 -16.50 -0.06
N ARG A 75 -18.71 -15.46 0.78
CA ARG A 75 -17.92 -15.33 2.01
C ARG A 75 -18.77 -15.53 3.26
N PRO A 76 -18.14 -15.89 4.41
CA PRO A 76 -18.79 -15.82 5.72
C PRO A 76 -19.31 -14.40 6.00
N SER A 77 -20.41 -14.28 6.75
CA SER A 77 -21.15 -13.01 6.93
C SER A 77 -20.28 -11.82 7.37
N GLY A 78 -19.39 -12.00 8.36
CA GLY A 78 -18.51 -10.93 8.84
C GLY A 78 -17.47 -10.49 7.81
N GLU A 79 -17.00 -11.41 6.95
CA GLU A 79 -16.11 -11.07 5.85
C GLU A 79 -16.86 -10.42 4.69
N ALA A 80 -18.09 -10.84 4.43
CA ALA A 80 -18.95 -10.23 3.41
C ALA A 80 -19.26 -8.76 3.76
N GLU A 81 -19.55 -8.47 5.04
CA GLU A 81 -19.78 -7.10 5.51
C GLU A 81 -18.51 -6.24 5.35
N LEU A 82 -17.34 -6.76 5.75
CA LEU A 82 -16.07 -6.05 5.57
C LEU A 82 -15.79 -5.74 4.09
N VAL A 83 -16.09 -6.66 3.19
CA VAL A 83 -15.94 -6.47 1.74
C VAL A 83 -16.90 -5.41 1.20
N ALA A 84 -18.15 -5.40 1.67
CA ALA A 84 -19.12 -4.37 1.31
C ALA A 84 -18.68 -2.98 1.79
N GLN A 85 -18.22 -2.87 3.05
CA GLN A 85 -17.65 -1.62 3.58
C GLN A 85 -16.42 -1.17 2.79
N TRP A 86 -15.56 -2.11 2.37
CA TRP A 86 -14.41 -1.80 1.52
C TRP A 86 -14.83 -1.30 0.13
N ALA A 87 -15.83 -1.91 -0.50
CA ALA A 87 -16.39 -1.43 -1.77
C ALA A 87 -16.95 -0.01 -1.64
N TYR A 88 -17.67 0.28 -0.56
CA TYR A 88 -18.14 1.63 -0.26
C TYR A 88 -17.00 2.63 -0.05
N GLY A 89 -15.94 2.22 0.65
CA GLY A 89 -14.72 3.03 0.82
C GLY A 89 -14.04 3.37 -0.51
N MET A 90 -14.00 2.42 -1.46
CA MET A 90 -13.49 2.67 -2.81
C MET A 90 -14.32 3.71 -3.58
N PHE A 91 -15.65 3.67 -3.44
CA PHE A 91 -16.53 4.70 -3.99
C PHE A 91 -16.23 6.08 -3.39
N LEU A 92 -16.11 6.20 -2.06
CA LEU A 92 -15.81 7.47 -1.40
C LEU A 92 -14.45 8.05 -1.83
N LEU A 93 -13.44 7.20 -1.97
CA LEU A 93 -12.13 7.62 -2.46
C LEU A 93 -12.23 8.16 -3.89
N TRP A 94 -12.92 7.43 -4.77
CA TRP A 94 -13.15 7.88 -6.15
C TRP A 94 -13.90 9.21 -6.20
N ASP A 95 -14.99 9.36 -5.43
CA ASP A 95 -15.80 10.59 -5.34
C ASP A 95 -14.93 11.78 -4.92
N ARG A 96 -14.04 11.58 -3.93
CA ARG A 96 -13.16 12.65 -3.45
C ARG A 96 -12.06 13.03 -4.45
N VAL A 97 -11.44 12.04 -5.11
CA VAL A 97 -10.34 12.25 -6.06
C VAL A 97 -10.86 12.88 -7.36
N THR A 98 -12.09 12.59 -7.75
CA THR A 98 -12.67 13.06 -9.01
C THR A 98 -13.61 14.26 -8.90
N ALA A 99 -13.85 14.78 -7.68
CA ALA A 99 -14.86 15.81 -7.37
C ALA A 99 -14.95 17.01 -8.33
N GLN A 100 -13.82 17.48 -8.89
CA GLN A 100 -13.80 18.64 -9.80
C GLN A 100 -14.13 18.31 -11.28
N ARG A 101 -14.14 17.03 -11.64
CA ARG A 101 -14.24 16.52 -13.02
C ARG A 101 -15.37 15.50 -13.18
N GLN A 102 -16.13 15.26 -12.11
CA GLN A 102 -17.07 14.17 -12.00
C GLN A 102 -18.29 14.38 -12.90
N GLN A 103 -18.72 13.32 -13.58
CA GLN A 103 -19.96 13.30 -14.32
C GLN A 103 -21.08 12.75 -13.43
N ALA A 104 -22.25 13.40 -13.44
CA ALA A 104 -23.36 13.01 -12.57
C ALA A 104 -23.83 11.56 -12.81
N ALA A 105 -23.81 11.12 -14.08
CA ALA A 105 -24.18 9.75 -14.46
C ALA A 105 -23.23 8.70 -13.86
N ASP A 106 -21.92 8.95 -13.88
CA ASP A 106 -20.93 8.04 -13.31
C ASP A 106 -21.07 7.92 -11.80
N ARG A 107 -21.32 9.05 -11.14
CA ARG A 107 -21.52 9.07 -9.69
C ARG A 107 -22.74 8.27 -9.28
N ALA A 108 -23.86 8.45 -9.99
CA ALA A 108 -25.08 7.69 -9.76
C ALA A 108 -24.87 6.19 -10.01
N ALA A 109 -24.18 5.84 -11.09
CA ALA A 109 -23.89 4.45 -11.44
C ALA A 109 -23.01 3.74 -10.39
N LEU A 110 -21.94 4.40 -9.94
CA LEU A 110 -21.05 3.84 -8.92
C LEU A 110 -21.70 3.75 -7.54
N LEU A 111 -22.51 4.75 -7.17
CA LEU A 111 -23.28 4.70 -5.91
C LEU A 111 -24.28 3.53 -5.91
N ALA A 112 -24.95 3.28 -7.04
CA ALA A 112 -25.88 2.17 -7.16
C ALA A 112 -25.21 0.80 -6.95
N LEU A 113 -23.94 0.64 -7.36
CA LEU A 113 -23.20 -0.61 -7.16
C LEU A 113 -22.90 -0.90 -5.68
N VAL A 114 -22.68 0.13 -4.87
CA VAL A 114 -22.28 -0.02 -3.46
C VAL A 114 -23.44 0.13 -2.46
N SER A 115 -24.63 0.52 -2.96
CA SER A 115 -25.83 0.71 -2.14
C SER A 115 -26.85 -0.43 -2.31
N GLY A 116 -26.52 -1.42 -3.14
CA GLY A 116 -27.37 -2.58 -3.43
C GLY A 116 -27.18 -3.74 -2.46
#